data_AF-A0A510I522-F1
#
_entry.id   AF-A0A510I522-F1
#
_cell.length_a   1.000
_cell.length_b   1.000
_cell.length_c   1.000
_cell.angle_alpha   90.00
_cell.angle_beta   90.00
_cell.angle_gamma   90.00
#
_symmetry.space_group_name_H-M   'P 1'
#
loop_
_entity.id
_entity.type
_entity.pdbx_description
1 polymer ?
#
loop_
_entity_poly.entity_id
_entity_poly.type
_entity_poly.pdbx_seq_one_letter_code
_entity_poly.pdbx_strand_id
1 'polypeptide(L)'
;MLPNTLIKNFIQAFDEGWLYQSSNDFSVLMQHGISVRELTMLEHTVCSLRAEPYLTKEELMYRGISKTLIDKYLGGMNNIRELLDIQGYGFIDYLEQYELDLDKGVILSYYHYQTFVDDIREHFRADKECAIPVPELQVELSSDCAINAIPILYGKYKAVVPATDFEAIVVAMGLIAKDYNLIASSKHQSTLTVHPFGQDREIEIEVRCLASQFNQATDKGICVVDDISAMHHHPFKQRVFDFASLIKRNGYTLDE
;
A
#
# COMPACT_ATOMS: atom_id res chain seq x y z
N MET A 1 -10.40 26.44 9.58
CA MET A 1 -9.00 26.38 9.16
C MET A 1 -8.20 27.29 10.05
N LEU A 2 -7.11 26.79 10.64
CA LEU A 2 -6.17 27.65 11.35
C LEU A 2 -5.32 28.41 10.32
N PRO A 3 -4.95 29.66 10.59
CA PRO A 3 -3.91 30.34 9.81
C PRO A 3 -2.64 29.50 9.73
N ASN A 4 -2.08 29.35 8.52
CA ASN A 4 -0.83 28.61 8.31
C ASN A 4 0.33 29.16 9.16
N THR A 5 0.32 30.46 9.46
CA THR A 5 1.29 31.08 10.39
C THR A 5 1.20 30.49 11.79
N LEU A 6 0.00 30.20 12.30
CA LEU A 6 -0.15 29.57 13.61
C LEU A 6 0.29 28.11 13.60
N ILE A 7 0.05 27.37 12.51
CA ILE A 7 0.49 25.99 12.37
C ILE A 7 2.02 25.93 12.28
N LYS A 8 2.66 26.83 11.52
CA LYS A 8 4.13 26.95 11.46
C LYS A 8 4.72 27.27 12.83
N ASN A 9 4.15 28.23 13.55
CA ASN A 9 4.62 28.56 14.89
C ASN A 9 4.47 27.37 15.86
N PHE A 10 3.40 26.58 15.73
CA PHE A 10 3.23 25.36 16.52
C PHE A 10 4.30 24.30 16.17
N ILE A 11 4.54 24.05 14.88
CA ILE A 11 5.57 23.11 14.42
C ILE A 11 6.96 23.55 14.91
N GLN A 12 7.28 24.84 14.80
CA GLN A 12 8.55 25.39 15.31
C GLN A 12 8.67 25.24 16.83
N ALA A 13 7.62 25.56 17.58
CA ALA A 13 7.62 25.37 19.03
C ALA A 13 7.79 23.89 19.42
N PHE A 14 7.22 22.97 18.64
CA PHE A 14 7.47 21.54 18.84
C PHE A 14 8.94 21.18 18.59
N ASP A 15 9.52 21.65 17.48
CA ASP A 15 10.92 21.38 17.10
C ASP A 15 11.93 21.88 18.13
N GLU A 16 11.64 23.02 18.73
CA GLU A 16 12.49 23.64 19.74
C GLU A 16 12.27 23.05 21.14
N GLY A 17 11.41 22.02 21.27
CA GLY A 17 11.10 21.32 22.51
C GLY A 17 10.24 22.15 23.48
N TRP A 18 9.59 23.20 22.98
CA TRP A 18 8.87 24.18 23.79
C TRP A 18 7.54 23.69 24.34
N LEU A 19 6.95 22.65 23.74
CA LEU A 19 5.71 22.01 24.21
C LEU A 19 5.83 21.40 25.62
N TYR A 20 7.04 21.07 26.04
CA TYR A 20 7.31 20.40 27.33
C TYR A 20 7.85 21.34 28.40
N GLN A 21 7.97 22.64 28.11
CA GLN A 21 8.42 23.65 29.04
C GLN A 21 7.22 24.30 29.75
N SER A 22 7.26 24.33 31.08
CA SER A 22 6.18 24.84 31.95
C SER A 22 5.89 26.34 31.82
N SER A 23 6.66 27.08 31.01
CA SER A 23 6.56 28.52 30.81
C SER A 23 5.88 28.95 29.51
N ASN A 24 5.52 28.03 28.61
CA ASN A 24 5.05 28.40 27.27
C ASN A 24 3.52 28.44 27.15
N ASP A 25 3.04 29.54 26.56
CA ASP A 25 1.63 29.89 26.50
C ASP A 25 1.00 29.48 25.15
N PHE A 26 0.30 28.34 25.14
CA PHE A 26 -0.52 27.91 24.00
C PHE A 26 -1.93 28.55 23.99
N SER A 27 -2.18 29.56 24.83
CA SER A 27 -3.47 30.26 24.90
C SER A 27 -3.90 30.80 23.54
N VAL A 28 -2.98 31.18 22.65
CA VAL A 28 -3.32 31.62 21.29
C VAL A 28 -3.99 30.52 20.47
N LEU A 29 -3.52 29.28 20.59
CA LEU A 29 -4.15 28.13 19.92
C LEU A 29 -5.48 27.76 20.59
N MET A 30 -5.55 27.83 21.92
CA MET A 30 -6.79 27.63 22.69
C MET A 30 -7.86 28.69 22.36
N GLN A 31 -7.46 29.94 22.14
CA GLN A 31 -8.34 31.05 21.70
C GLN A 31 -8.94 30.79 20.31
N HIS A 32 -8.29 29.97 19.49
CA HIS A 32 -8.82 29.51 18.20
C HIS A 32 -9.67 28.24 18.32
N GLY A 33 -10.04 27.84 19.55
CA GLY A 33 -10.93 26.72 19.83
C GLY A 33 -10.26 25.35 19.77
N ILE A 34 -8.93 25.28 19.77
CA ILE A 34 -8.18 24.02 19.84
C ILE A 34 -8.08 23.60 21.31
N SER A 35 -8.55 22.42 21.63
CA SER A 35 -8.37 21.79 22.95
C SER A 35 -6.96 21.20 23.10
N VAL A 36 -6.53 20.98 24.35
CA VAL A 36 -5.26 20.29 24.65
C VAL A 36 -5.17 18.93 23.95
N ARG A 37 -6.29 18.19 23.89
CA ARG A 37 -6.36 16.93 23.16
C ARG A 37 -6.08 17.10 21.66
N GLU A 38 -6.61 18.14 21.04
CA GLU A 38 -6.36 18.42 19.62
C GLU A 38 -4.90 18.88 19.40
N LEU A 39 -4.26 19.55 20.35
CA LEU A 39 -2.83 19.86 20.29
C LEU A 39 -1.96 18.59 20.30
N THR A 40 -2.22 17.65 21.20
CA THR A 40 -1.51 16.35 21.21
C THR A 40 -1.71 15.59 19.90
N MET A 41 -2.91 15.67 19.31
CA MET A 41 -3.17 15.05 18.01
C MET A 41 -2.46 15.77 16.85
N LEU A 42 -2.30 17.09 16.90
CA LEU A 42 -1.51 17.85 15.94
C LEU A 42 -0.04 17.45 16.04
N GLU A 43 0.51 17.36 17.24
CA GLU A 43 1.87 16.86 17.49
C GLU A 43 2.05 15.44 16.95
N HIS A 44 1.14 14.52 17.28
CA HIS A 44 1.18 13.15 16.79
C HIS A 44 1.12 13.08 15.25
N THR A 45 0.35 13.95 14.62
CA THR A 45 0.28 14.05 13.16
C THR A 45 1.61 14.50 12.56
N VAL A 46 2.23 15.55 13.12
CA VAL A 46 3.54 16.07 12.69
C VAL A 46 4.63 15.01 12.87
N CYS A 47 4.67 14.33 14.03
CA CYS A 47 5.63 13.26 14.29
C CYS A 47 5.47 12.12 13.28
N SER A 48 4.23 11.67 13.06
CA SER A 48 3.94 10.57 12.13
C SER A 48 4.38 10.91 10.71
N LEU A 49 4.08 12.12 10.23
CA LEU A 49 4.43 12.55 8.89
C LEU A 49 5.92 12.85 8.69
N ARG A 50 6.68 13.13 9.76
CA ARG A 50 8.14 13.25 9.65
C ARG A 50 8.83 11.91 9.67
N ALA A 51 8.30 10.95 10.43
CA ALA A 51 8.82 9.60 10.46
C ALA A 51 8.47 8.84 9.16
N GLU A 52 7.25 9.02 8.67
CA GLU A 52 6.71 8.32 7.49
C GLU A 52 5.99 9.34 6.58
N PRO A 53 6.73 10.10 5.76
CA PRO A 53 6.16 11.19 4.95
C PRO A 53 5.13 10.76 3.91
N TYR A 54 5.19 9.49 3.52
CA TYR A 54 4.29 8.86 2.57
C TYR A 54 2.89 8.56 3.12
N LEU A 55 2.65 8.68 4.43
CA LEU A 55 1.36 8.34 5.03
C LEU A 55 0.20 9.13 4.42
N THR A 56 -0.85 8.40 4.07
CA THR A 56 -2.13 8.89 3.60
C THR A 56 -3.01 9.38 4.75
N LYS A 57 -4.09 10.08 4.39
CA LYS A 57 -5.08 10.53 5.36
C LYS A 57 -5.73 9.36 6.09
N GLU A 58 -6.06 8.32 5.36
CA GLU A 58 -6.73 7.11 5.85
C GLU A 58 -5.85 6.37 6.87
N GLU A 59 -4.54 6.31 6.64
CA GLU A 59 -3.59 5.68 7.56
C GLU A 59 -3.38 6.50 8.84
N LEU A 60 -3.30 7.83 8.72
CA LEU A 60 -3.30 8.71 9.90
C LEU A 60 -4.59 8.53 10.71
N MET A 61 -5.73 8.38 10.04
CA MET A 61 -7.01 8.09 10.71
C MET A 61 -7.01 6.74 11.41
N TYR A 62 -6.41 5.70 10.81
CA TYR A 62 -6.23 4.39 11.45
C TYR A 62 -5.35 4.49 12.71
N ARG A 63 -4.35 5.38 12.71
CA ARG A 63 -3.52 5.73 13.89
C ARG A 63 -4.25 6.61 14.92
N GLY A 64 -5.56 6.82 14.75
CA GLY A 64 -6.41 7.55 15.70
C GLY A 64 -6.49 9.06 15.46
N ILE A 65 -5.86 9.61 14.42
CA ILE A 65 -5.92 11.04 14.11
C ILE A 65 -7.30 11.37 13.52
N SER A 66 -7.97 12.37 14.10
CA SER A 66 -9.34 12.68 13.65
C SER A 66 -9.36 13.31 12.26
N LYS A 67 -10.29 12.87 11.41
CA LYS A 67 -10.56 13.49 10.11
C LYS A 67 -10.80 15.00 10.22
N THR A 68 -11.56 15.40 11.24
CA THR A 68 -11.85 16.81 11.52
C THR A 68 -10.57 17.61 11.75
N LEU A 69 -9.57 17.04 12.42
CA LEU A 69 -8.30 17.74 12.65
C LEU A 69 -7.53 17.98 11.36
N ILE A 70 -7.44 16.96 10.50
CA ILE A 70 -6.78 17.06 9.20
C ILE A 70 -7.49 18.08 8.30
N ASP A 71 -8.82 17.97 8.18
CA ASP A 71 -9.57 18.82 7.23
C ASP A 71 -9.79 20.24 7.76
N LYS A 72 -10.16 20.39 9.03
CA LYS A 72 -10.59 21.68 9.60
C LYS A 72 -9.44 22.49 10.17
N TYR A 73 -8.45 21.86 10.81
CA TYR A 73 -7.36 22.60 11.45
C TYR A 73 -6.13 22.67 10.56
N LEU A 74 -5.75 21.55 9.94
CA LEU A 74 -4.56 21.46 9.09
C LEU A 74 -4.78 21.87 7.63
N GLY A 75 -6.02 22.10 7.18
CA GLY A 75 -6.30 22.50 5.80
C GLY A 75 -6.11 21.38 4.77
N GLY A 76 -6.10 20.13 5.21
CA GLY A 76 -5.93 18.94 4.36
C GLY A 76 -4.48 18.45 4.26
N MET A 77 -4.31 17.27 3.66
CA MET A 77 -3.01 16.59 3.55
C MET A 77 -1.96 17.40 2.79
N ASN A 78 -2.35 18.02 1.67
CA ASN A 78 -1.41 18.80 0.86
C ASN A 78 -0.84 19.99 1.64
N ASN A 79 -1.69 20.69 2.41
CA ASN A 79 -1.25 21.84 3.20
C ASN A 79 -0.28 21.41 4.31
N ILE A 80 -0.57 20.35 5.07
CA ILE A 80 0.36 19.90 6.11
C ILE A 80 1.68 19.37 5.53
N ARG A 81 1.65 18.70 4.37
CA ARG A 81 2.89 18.26 3.70
C ARG A 81 3.74 19.44 3.24
N GLU A 82 3.13 20.47 2.66
CA GLU A 82 3.83 21.72 2.29
C GLU A 82 4.42 22.44 3.51
N LEU A 83 3.67 22.47 4.63
CA LEU A 83 4.14 23.07 5.87
C LEU A 83 5.33 22.32 6.50
N LEU A 84 5.42 21.01 6.25
CA LEU A 84 6.50 20.15 6.72
C LEU A 84 7.63 19.99 5.69
N ASP A 85 7.50 20.58 4.51
CA ASP A 85 8.40 20.45 3.36
C ASP A 85 8.63 18.99 2.89
N ILE A 86 7.55 18.20 2.90
CA ILE A 86 7.55 16.78 2.52
C ILE A 86 6.63 16.48 1.32
N GLN A 87 6.14 17.51 0.63
CA GLN A 87 5.25 17.37 -0.53
C GLN A 87 5.86 16.59 -1.70
N GLY A 88 7.19 16.63 -1.83
CA GLY A 88 7.94 15.99 -2.91
C GLY A 88 8.55 14.65 -2.52
N TYR A 89 8.25 14.13 -1.33
CA TYR A 89 8.83 12.89 -0.84
C TYR A 89 8.41 11.72 -1.74
N GLY A 90 9.37 11.14 -2.43
CA GLY A 90 9.19 10.03 -3.36
C GLY A 90 10.03 8.80 -2.99
N PHE A 91 10.14 7.87 -3.93
CA PHE A 91 10.85 6.61 -3.69
C PHE A 91 12.35 6.78 -3.39
N ILE A 92 13.02 7.76 -4.02
CA ILE A 92 14.44 8.03 -3.75
C ILE A 92 14.64 8.49 -2.32
N ASP A 93 13.81 9.42 -1.83
CA ASP A 93 13.87 9.90 -0.46
C ASP A 93 13.65 8.75 0.54
N TYR A 94 12.77 7.81 0.20
CA TYR A 94 12.58 6.58 0.97
C TYR A 94 13.84 5.72 1.03
N LEU A 95 14.51 5.50 -0.10
CA LEU A 95 15.77 4.74 -0.09
C LEU A 95 16.84 5.43 0.75
N GLU A 96 16.99 6.75 0.62
CA GLU A 96 17.95 7.55 1.38
C GLU A 96 17.65 7.55 2.89
N GLN A 97 16.39 7.77 3.28
CA GLN A 97 15.97 7.82 4.68
C GLN A 97 16.24 6.49 5.42
N TYR A 98 16.07 5.36 4.73
CA TYR A 98 16.24 4.02 5.30
C TYR A 98 17.61 3.40 4.97
N GLU A 99 18.55 4.18 4.42
CA GLU A 99 19.90 3.74 4.05
C GLU A 99 19.91 2.50 3.12
N LEU A 100 18.91 2.41 2.23
CA LEU A 100 18.74 1.31 1.29
C LEU A 100 19.49 1.61 -0.01
N ASP A 101 20.35 0.67 -0.41
CA ASP A 101 21.16 0.79 -1.61
C ASP A 101 20.62 -0.12 -2.71
N LEU A 102 20.03 0.48 -3.74
CA LEU A 102 19.45 -0.24 -4.87
C LEU A 102 20.48 -1.10 -5.60
N ASP A 103 21.75 -0.66 -5.70
CA ASP A 103 22.80 -1.42 -6.37
C ASP A 103 23.17 -2.70 -5.59
N LYS A 104 22.82 -2.78 -4.30
CA LYS A 104 22.98 -3.98 -3.46
C LYS A 104 21.76 -4.87 -3.42
N GLY A 105 20.67 -4.48 -4.11
CA GLY A 105 19.38 -5.14 -4.03
C GLY A 105 18.53 -4.63 -2.86
N VAL A 106 17.26 -4.34 -3.15
CA VAL A 106 16.27 -3.86 -2.19
C VAL A 106 15.03 -4.75 -2.29
N ILE A 107 14.59 -5.24 -1.13
CA ILE A 107 13.32 -5.95 -0.99
C ILE A 107 12.34 -5.02 -0.28
N LEU A 108 11.28 -4.63 -0.97
CA LEU A 108 10.20 -3.83 -0.40
C LEU A 108 9.10 -4.73 0.13
N SER A 109 8.48 -4.31 1.23
CA SER A 109 7.15 -4.83 1.56
C SER A 109 6.17 -4.49 0.43
N TYR A 110 5.17 -5.34 0.22
CA TYR A 110 4.12 -5.05 -0.78
C TYR A 110 3.41 -3.70 -0.53
N TYR A 111 3.27 -3.32 0.75
CA TYR A 111 2.73 -2.01 1.14
C TYR A 111 3.57 -0.86 0.57
N HIS A 112 4.88 -0.85 0.85
CA HIS A 112 5.78 0.20 0.36
C HIS A 112 5.86 0.20 -1.17
N TYR A 113 5.83 -0.97 -1.80
CA TYR A 113 5.72 -1.05 -3.26
C TYR A 113 4.45 -0.35 -3.78
N GLN A 114 3.28 -0.60 -3.19
CA GLN A 114 2.04 0.08 -3.59
C GLN A 114 2.10 1.59 -3.35
N THR A 115 2.72 2.02 -2.24
CA THR A 115 2.90 3.44 -1.91
C THR A 115 3.70 4.19 -2.97
N PHE A 116 4.75 3.57 -3.49
CA PHE A 116 5.69 4.19 -4.44
C PHE A 116 5.55 3.66 -5.87
N VAL A 117 4.47 2.97 -6.20
CA VAL A 117 4.36 2.21 -7.46
C VAL A 117 4.50 3.12 -8.68
N ASP A 118 3.96 4.34 -8.64
CA ASP A 118 4.02 5.26 -9.77
C ASP A 118 5.45 5.74 -10.01
N ASP A 119 6.17 6.15 -8.95
CA ASP A 119 7.58 6.55 -9.00
C ASP A 119 8.48 5.39 -9.47
N ILE A 120 8.30 4.21 -8.87
CA ILE A 120 9.04 2.98 -9.19
C ILE A 120 8.84 2.65 -10.67
N ARG A 121 7.58 2.61 -11.10
CA ARG A 121 7.26 2.31 -12.48
C ARG A 121 7.73 3.42 -13.38
N GLU A 122 7.82 4.69 -13.02
CA GLU A 122 8.29 5.70 -13.96
C GLU A 122 9.82 5.69 -14.12
N HIS A 123 10.56 5.52 -13.02
CA HIS A 123 12.00 5.80 -12.98
C HIS A 123 12.89 4.58 -12.78
N PHE A 124 12.35 3.44 -12.33
CA PHE A 124 13.13 2.26 -11.92
C PHE A 124 12.76 1.02 -12.74
N ARG A 125 12.57 1.19 -14.05
CA ARG A 125 12.26 0.10 -14.99
C ARG A 125 13.51 -0.60 -15.50
N ALA A 126 13.41 -1.91 -15.72
CA ALA A 126 14.45 -2.68 -16.40
C ALA A 126 14.64 -2.23 -17.87
N ASP A 127 13.58 -1.77 -18.52
CA ASP A 127 13.60 -1.23 -19.89
C ASP A 127 12.55 -0.12 -20.03
N LYS A 128 12.79 0.88 -20.87
CA LYS A 128 11.88 2.01 -21.13
C LYS A 128 10.52 1.56 -21.65
N GLU A 129 10.47 0.44 -22.38
CA GLU A 129 9.24 -0.13 -22.92
C GLU A 129 8.53 -1.10 -21.96
N CYS A 130 9.17 -1.48 -20.85
CA CYS A 130 8.66 -2.48 -19.92
C CYS A 130 8.41 -1.89 -18.54
N ALA A 131 7.17 -1.94 -18.04
CA ALA A 131 6.84 -1.47 -16.69
C ALA A 131 7.37 -2.37 -15.56
N ILE A 132 8.13 -3.43 -15.87
CA ILE A 132 8.76 -4.30 -14.88
C ILE A 132 9.92 -3.55 -14.22
N PRO A 133 9.96 -3.50 -12.87
CA PRO A 133 11.08 -2.92 -12.15
C PRO A 133 12.42 -3.57 -12.47
N VAL A 134 13.51 -2.84 -12.23
CA VAL A 134 14.87 -3.39 -12.28
C VAL A 134 14.99 -4.66 -11.40
N PRO A 135 15.79 -5.66 -11.79
CA PRO A 135 15.94 -6.92 -11.05
C PRO A 135 16.33 -6.77 -9.58
N GLU A 136 17.09 -5.72 -9.28
CA GLU A 136 17.56 -5.38 -7.94
C GLU A 136 16.42 -4.89 -7.03
N LEU A 137 15.28 -4.48 -7.60
CA LEU A 137 14.10 -4.09 -6.84
C LEU A 137 13.08 -5.23 -6.79
N GLN A 138 12.99 -5.88 -5.63
CA GLN A 138 12.06 -6.98 -5.39
C GLN A 138 10.94 -6.55 -4.45
N VAL A 139 9.78 -7.20 -4.59
CA VAL A 139 8.60 -7.02 -3.75
C VAL A 139 8.34 -8.32 -3.00
N GLU A 140 8.31 -8.26 -1.68
CA GLU A 140 7.96 -9.37 -0.81
C GLU A 140 6.45 -9.61 -0.87
N LEU A 141 6.05 -10.77 -1.40
CA LEU A 141 4.64 -11.21 -1.42
C LEU A 141 4.31 -12.12 -0.22
N SER A 142 5.32 -12.80 0.31
CA SER A 142 5.26 -13.66 1.50
C SER A 142 6.68 -13.88 2.03
N SER A 143 6.83 -14.44 3.23
CA SER A 143 8.14 -14.65 3.88
C SER A 143 9.15 -15.50 3.07
N ASP A 144 8.69 -16.33 2.12
CA ASP A 144 9.54 -17.15 1.25
C ASP A 144 9.43 -16.75 -0.25
N CYS A 145 8.87 -15.57 -0.56
CA CYS A 145 8.66 -15.13 -1.93
C CYS A 145 8.88 -13.62 -2.08
N ALA A 146 10.03 -13.25 -2.63
CA ALA A 146 10.35 -11.89 -3.08
C ALA A 146 10.60 -11.91 -4.59
N ILE A 147 9.93 -11.02 -5.33
CA ILE A 147 9.96 -11.03 -6.80
C ILE A 147 9.96 -9.61 -7.38
N ASN A 148 10.62 -9.41 -8.50
CA ASN A 148 10.47 -8.18 -9.29
C ASN A 148 9.37 -8.29 -10.37
N ALA A 149 9.01 -9.52 -10.76
CA ALA A 149 8.00 -9.79 -11.77
C ALA A 149 7.32 -11.14 -11.53
N ILE A 150 6.05 -11.25 -11.94
CA ILE A 150 5.25 -12.47 -11.80
C ILE A 150 5.28 -13.28 -13.10
N PRO A 151 5.77 -14.54 -13.08
CA PRO A 151 5.65 -15.43 -14.22
C PRO A 151 4.19 -15.83 -14.44
N ILE A 152 3.67 -15.57 -15.64
CA ILE A 152 2.30 -15.90 -16.05
C ILE A 152 2.28 -16.74 -17.34
N LEU A 153 1.14 -17.39 -17.60
CA LEU A 153 0.92 -18.21 -18.79
C LEU A 153 2.05 -19.22 -18.99
N TYR A 154 2.20 -20.11 -18.02
CA TYR A 154 3.19 -21.20 -18.03
C TYR A 154 4.64 -20.68 -18.03
N GLY A 155 4.88 -19.50 -17.44
CA GLY A 155 6.21 -18.89 -17.32
C GLY A 155 6.71 -18.25 -18.61
N LYS A 156 5.89 -18.24 -19.66
CA LYS A 156 6.26 -17.68 -20.97
C LYS A 156 6.35 -16.16 -20.95
N TYR A 157 5.60 -15.51 -20.06
CA TYR A 157 5.58 -14.05 -19.94
C TYR A 157 5.79 -13.64 -18.50
N LYS A 158 6.34 -12.43 -18.32
CA LYS A 158 6.48 -11.76 -17.03
C LYS A 158 5.47 -10.63 -16.95
N ALA A 159 4.71 -10.58 -15.87
CA ALA A 159 3.83 -9.48 -15.53
C ALA A 159 4.43 -8.65 -14.40
N VAL A 160 4.03 -7.39 -14.32
CA VAL A 160 4.33 -6.55 -13.15
C VAL A 160 3.65 -7.12 -11.90
N VAL A 161 4.25 -6.88 -10.73
CA VAL A 161 3.55 -7.09 -9.47
C VAL A 161 2.34 -6.12 -9.45
N PRO A 162 1.09 -6.59 -9.27
CA PRO A 162 -0.06 -5.72 -9.24
C PRO A 162 0.06 -4.69 -8.13
N ALA A 163 -0.46 -3.50 -8.35
CA ALA A 163 -0.71 -2.52 -7.29
C ALA A 163 -2.21 -2.20 -7.14
N THR A 164 -3.04 -2.64 -8.09
CA THR A 164 -4.49 -2.46 -8.06
C THR A 164 -5.22 -3.79 -8.23
N ASP A 165 -6.44 -3.90 -7.71
CA ASP A 165 -7.28 -5.09 -7.87
C ASP A 165 -7.50 -5.43 -9.35
N PHE A 166 -7.60 -4.41 -10.20
CA PHE A 166 -7.75 -4.62 -11.64
C PHE A 166 -6.52 -5.31 -12.26
N GLU A 167 -5.31 -4.86 -11.90
CA GLU A 167 -4.07 -5.54 -12.32
C GLU A 167 -4.01 -6.97 -11.75
N ALA A 168 -4.43 -7.14 -10.49
CA ALA A 168 -4.45 -8.45 -9.84
C ALA A 168 -5.35 -9.43 -10.58
N ILE A 169 -6.53 -9.01 -11.07
CA ILE A 169 -7.41 -9.85 -11.91
C ILE A 169 -6.66 -10.35 -13.16
N VAL A 170 -5.97 -9.45 -13.87
CA VAL A 170 -5.26 -9.78 -15.12
C VAL A 170 -4.14 -10.78 -14.85
N VAL A 171 -3.37 -10.57 -13.78
CA VAL A 171 -2.28 -11.47 -13.41
C VAL A 171 -2.81 -12.80 -12.89
N ALA A 172 -3.87 -12.80 -12.07
CA ALA A 172 -4.52 -14.00 -11.56
C ALA A 172 -5.01 -14.90 -12.70
N MET A 173 -5.61 -14.32 -13.75
CA MET A 173 -5.97 -15.07 -14.96
C MET A 173 -4.78 -15.81 -15.56
N GLY A 174 -3.64 -15.13 -15.70
CA GLY A 174 -2.41 -15.72 -16.22
C GLY A 174 -1.83 -16.81 -15.33
N LEU A 175 -1.98 -16.69 -14.01
CA LEU A 175 -1.54 -17.68 -13.02
C LEU A 175 -2.43 -18.94 -13.01
N ILE A 176 -3.73 -18.81 -13.23
CA ILE A 176 -4.67 -19.95 -13.17
C ILE A 176 -4.96 -20.58 -14.54
N ALA A 177 -4.45 -20.02 -15.63
CA ALA A 177 -4.73 -20.45 -17.01
C ALA A 177 -4.42 -21.93 -17.30
N LYS A 178 -3.58 -22.58 -16.49
CA LYS A 178 -3.26 -24.01 -16.59
C LYS A 178 -4.40 -24.93 -16.19
N ASP A 179 -5.25 -24.47 -15.28
CA ASP A 179 -6.26 -25.30 -14.63
C ASP A 179 -7.70 -24.85 -14.98
N TYR A 180 -7.85 -23.66 -15.56
CA TYR A 180 -9.14 -23.01 -15.77
C TYR A 180 -9.23 -22.30 -17.13
N ASN A 181 -10.42 -22.37 -17.75
CA ASN A 181 -10.84 -21.47 -18.82
C ASN A 181 -11.54 -20.25 -18.24
N LEU A 182 -11.21 -19.05 -18.73
CA LEU A 182 -11.94 -17.84 -18.41
C LEU A 182 -13.28 -17.80 -19.16
N ILE A 183 -14.36 -17.49 -18.45
CA ILE A 183 -15.68 -17.22 -19.03
C ILE A 183 -15.92 -15.71 -19.06
N ALA A 184 -15.76 -15.05 -17.92
CA ALA A 184 -16.00 -13.63 -17.77
C ALA A 184 -15.14 -13.03 -16.65
N SER A 185 -14.96 -11.71 -16.69
CA SER A 185 -14.30 -10.95 -15.63
C SER A 185 -15.08 -9.68 -15.34
N SER A 186 -15.31 -9.36 -14.07
CA SER A 186 -15.93 -8.11 -13.63
C SER A 186 -14.88 -7.24 -12.94
N LYS A 187 -14.51 -6.13 -13.58
CA LYS A 187 -13.58 -5.16 -12.96
C LYS A 187 -14.18 -4.52 -11.72
N HIS A 188 -15.47 -4.21 -11.77
CA HIS A 188 -16.20 -3.52 -10.69
C HIS A 188 -16.33 -4.36 -9.42
N GLN A 189 -16.64 -5.64 -9.57
CA GLN A 189 -16.73 -6.58 -8.44
C GLN A 189 -15.38 -7.22 -8.11
N SER A 190 -14.40 -7.04 -8.99
CA SER A 190 -13.10 -7.69 -8.93
C SER A 190 -13.23 -9.21 -8.88
N THR A 191 -14.03 -9.77 -9.79
CA THR A 191 -14.32 -11.21 -9.86
C THR A 191 -13.95 -11.81 -11.21
N LEU A 192 -13.56 -13.08 -11.16
CA LEU A 192 -13.34 -13.96 -12.30
C LEU A 192 -14.38 -15.07 -12.28
N THR A 193 -15.10 -15.26 -13.38
CA THR A 193 -15.94 -16.43 -13.62
C THR A 193 -15.18 -17.39 -14.52
N VAL A 194 -14.91 -18.58 -14.00
CA VAL A 194 -14.03 -19.56 -14.65
C VAL A 194 -14.66 -20.94 -14.72
N HIS A 195 -14.24 -21.71 -15.72
CA HIS A 195 -14.57 -23.13 -15.88
C HIS A 195 -13.32 -23.96 -15.59
N PRO A 196 -13.27 -24.77 -14.51
CA PRO A 196 -12.17 -25.71 -14.31
C PRO A 196 -12.10 -26.74 -15.43
N PHE A 197 -10.90 -27.08 -15.91
CA PHE A 197 -10.75 -28.12 -16.92
C PHE A 197 -11.29 -29.47 -16.42
N GLY A 198 -12.10 -30.14 -17.24
CA GLY A 198 -12.64 -31.48 -16.96
C GLY A 198 -13.76 -31.51 -15.90
N GLN A 199 -14.29 -30.35 -15.49
CA GLN A 199 -15.51 -30.25 -14.71
C GLN A 199 -16.58 -29.59 -15.58
N ASP A 200 -17.86 -29.77 -15.24
CA ASP A 200 -18.99 -29.07 -15.90
C ASP A 200 -19.65 -28.16 -14.86
N ARG A 201 -18.90 -27.14 -14.43
CA ARG A 201 -19.38 -26.14 -13.47
C ARG A 201 -18.62 -24.84 -13.61
N GLU A 202 -19.32 -23.75 -13.31
CA GLU A 202 -18.72 -22.43 -13.19
C GLU A 202 -18.32 -22.15 -11.74
N ILE A 203 -17.22 -21.43 -11.58
CA ILE A 203 -16.74 -20.97 -10.29
C ILE A 203 -16.49 -19.47 -10.38
N GLU A 204 -17.04 -18.73 -9.43
CA GLU A 204 -16.69 -17.33 -9.22
C GLU A 204 -15.57 -17.21 -8.18
N ILE A 205 -14.56 -16.42 -8.52
CA ILE A 205 -13.39 -16.16 -7.69
C ILE A 205 -13.28 -14.65 -7.52
N GLU A 206 -13.29 -14.17 -6.28
CA GLU A 206 -12.94 -12.77 -6.01
C GLU A 206 -11.42 -12.62 -6.04
N VAL A 207 -10.93 -11.54 -6.64
CA VAL A 207 -9.50 -11.22 -6.72
C VAL A 207 -9.26 -9.85 -6.11
N ARG A 208 -8.31 -9.78 -5.17
CA ARG A 208 -7.92 -8.54 -4.49
C ARG A 208 -6.40 -8.41 -4.41
N CYS A 209 -5.89 -7.21 -4.20
CA CYS A 209 -4.50 -7.03 -3.78
C CYS A 209 -4.27 -7.65 -2.40
N LEU A 210 -5.11 -7.27 -1.43
CA LEU A 210 -4.99 -7.72 -0.04
C LEU A 210 -6.14 -8.66 0.30
N ALA A 211 -5.86 -9.75 1.01
CA ALA A 211 -6.89 -10.68 1.44
C ALA A 211 -7.93 -10.00 2.35
N SER A 212 -7.52 -9.06 3.21
CA SER A 212 -8.40 -8.28 4.09
C SER A 212 -9.48 -7.47 3.36
N GLN A 213 -9.32 -7.25 2.05
CA GLN A 213 -10.24 -6.45 1.22
C GLN A 213 -11.33 -7.29 0.54
N PHE A 214 -11.30 -8.60 0.68
CA PHE A 214 -12.36 -9.47 0.16
C PHE A 214 -13.72 -9.09 0.76
N ASN A 215 -14.71 -8.91 -0.10
CA ASN A 215 -16.03 -8.44 0.31
C ASN A 215 -17.18 -9.03 -0.51
N GLN A 216 -16.89 -9.84 -1.53
CA GLN A 216 -17.90 -10.50 -2.34
C GLN A 216 -18.32 -11.84 -1.72
N ALA A 217 -19.59 -12.19 -1.91
CA ALA A 217 -20.16 -13.47 -1.48
C ALA A 217 -19.77 -14.63 -2.43
N THR A 218 -18.46 -14.82 -2.64
CA THR A 218 -17.91 -15.96 -3.40
C THR A 218 -17.17 -16.90 -2.48
N ASP A 219 -17.23 -18.21 -2.74
CA ASP A 219 -16.59 -19.23 -1.89
C ASP A 219 -15.05 -19.22 -1.99
N LYS A 220 -14.50 -18.62 -3.04
CA LYS A 220 -13.08 -18.66 -3.41
C LYS A 220 -12.51 -17.25 -3.57
N GLY A 221 -11.31 -17.04 -3.05
CA GLY A 221 -10.56 -15.81 -3.18
C GLY A 221 -9.15 -16.04 -3.72
N ILE A 222 -8.65 -15.10 -4.51
CA ILE A 222 -7.24 -14.98 -4.85
C ILE A 222 -6.76 -13.60 -4.40
N CYS A 223 -5.62 -13.54 -3.73
CA CYS A 223 -5.01 -12.28 -3.29
C CYS A 223 -3.58 -12.17 -3.79
N VAL A 224 -3.03 -10.95 -3.87
CA VAL A 224 -1.60 -10.76 -4.12
C VAL A 224 -0.83 -11.10 -2.85
N VAL A 225 -1.26 -10.55 -1.72
CA VAL A 225 -0.71 -10.82 -0.37
C VAL A 225 -1.81 -11.28 0.58
N ASP A 226 -1.54 -12.35 1.32
CA ASP A 226 -2.39 -12.79 2.44
C ASP A 226 -1.99 -12.07 3.74
N ASP A 227 -2.60 -10.90 3.94
CA ASP A 227 -2.42 -10.05 5.12
C ASP A 227 -3.32 -10.44 6.31
N ILE A 228 -4.05 -11.56 6.19
CA ILE A 228 -5.02 -12.03 7.19
C ILE A 228 -4.38 -12.92 8.26
N SER A 229 -3.08 -13.22 8.21
CA SER A 229 -2.41 -14.04 9.23
C SER A 229 -2.60 -13.54 10.69
N ALA A 230 -3.00 -12.28 10.90
CA ALA A 230 -3.40 -11.71 12.20
C ALA A 230 -4.91 -11.84 12.57
N MET A 231 -5.78 -12.26 11.66
CA MET A 231 -7.24 -12.40 11.85
C MET A 231 -7.72 -13.79 11.37
N HIS A 232 -7.69 -14.78 12.24
CA HIS A 232 -8.03 -16.16 11.89
C HIS A 232 -9.46 -16.31 11.29
N HIS A 233 -9.51 -16.80 10.04
CA HIS A 233 -10.67 -17.16 9.21
C HIS A 233 -11.36 -15.99 8.50
N HIS A 234 -11.27 -15.99 7.17
CA HIS A 234 -12.02 -15.06 6.34
C HIS A 234 -13.53 -15.35 6.43
N PRO A 235 -14.39 -14.39 6.79
CA PRO A 235 -15.81 -14.64 7.07
C PRO A 235 -16.60 -15.11 5.84
N PHE A 236 -16.14 -14.78 4.63
CA PHE A 236 -16.84 -15.10 3.39
C PHE A 236 -16.15 -16.16 2.52
N LYS A 237 -14.88 -16.52 2.78
CA LYS A 237 -14.09 -17.36 1.86
C LYS A 237 -13.83 -18.70 2.52
N GLN A 238 -14.21 -19.78 1.81
CA GLN A 238 -13.84 -21.13 2.21
C GLN A 238 -12.41 -21.47 1.82
N ARG A 239 -11.88 -20.84 0.77
CA ARG A 239 -10.51 -21.06 0.28
C ARG A 239 -9.94 -19.78 -0.31
N VAL A 240 -8.76 -19.41 0.15
CA VAL A 240 -7.97 -18.29 -0.36
C VAL A 240 -6.65 -18.85 -0.90
N PHE A 241 -6.16 -18.25 -1.98
CA PHE A 241 -4.79 -18.45 -2.45
C PHE A 241 -4.13 -17.10 -2.65
N ASP A 242 -2.96 -16.91 -2.06
CA ASP A 242 -2.09 -15.80 -2.41
C ASP A 242 -1.31 -16.09 -3.70
N PHE A 243 -0.69 -15.06 -4.27
CA PHE A 243 0.08 -15.20 -5.50
C PHE A 243 1.34 -16.04 -5.31
N ALA A 244 2.03 -15.96 -4.18
CA ALA A 244 3.22 -16.77 -3.91
C ALA A 244 2.90 -18.27 -3.96
N SER A 245 1.78 -18.67 -3.34
CA SER A 245 1.21 -20.02 -3.37
C SER A 245 0.88 -20.47 -4.78
N LEU A 246 0.29 -19.61 -5.62
CA LEU A 246 -0.02 -19.93 -7.01
C LEU A 246 1.23 -20.04 -7.90
N ILE A 247 2.21 -19.16 -7.70
CA ILE A 247 3.50 -19.18 -8.40
C ILE A 247 4.22 -20.51 -8.09
N LYS A 248 4.33 -20.85 -6.81
CA LYS A 248 4.95 -22.10 -6.34
C LYS A 248 4.23 -23.33 -6.88
N ARG A 249 2.89 -23.34 -6.85
CA ARG A 249 2.06 -24.44 -7.39
C ARG A 249 2.32 -24.67 -8.89
N ASN A 250 2.53 -23.61 -9.65
CA ASN A 250 2.78 -23.71 -11.08
C ASN A 250 4.17 -24.27 -11.42
N GLY A 251 5.01 -24.51 -10.41
CA GLY A 251 6.36 -25.04 -10.59
C GLY A 251 7.31 -24.00 -11.16
N TYR A 252 7.01 -22.71 -11.00
CA TYR A 252 7.97 -21.67 -11.31
C TYR A 252 9.02 -21.66 -10.21
N THR A 253 10.21 -22.15 -10.53
CA THR A 253 11.40 -21.86 -9.73
C THR A 253 11.65 -20.36 -9.81
N LEU A 254 11.81 -19.72 -8.65
CA LEU A 254 12.20 -18.32 -8.53
C LEU A 254 13.68 -18.09 -8.88
N ASP A 255 14.35 -19.10 -9.44
CA ASP A 255 15.80 -19.18 -9.56
C ASP A 255 16.27 -18.72 -10.96
N GLU A 256 16.97 -17.59 -11.01
CA GLU A 256 18.45 -17.45 -11.14
C GLU A 256 18.80 -16.01 -11.54
#